data_AF-A0A833ZWD1-F1
#
_entry.id   AF-A0A833ZWD1-F1
#
_cell.length_a   1.000
_cell.length_b   1.000
_cell.length_c   1.000
_cell.angle_alpha   90.00
_cell.angle_beta   90.00
_cell.angle_gamma   90.00
#
_symmetry.space_group_name_H-M   'P 1'
#
loop_
_entity.id
_entity.type
_entity.pdbx_description
1 polymer ?
#
loop_
_entity_poly.entity_id
_entity_poly.type
_entity_poly.pdbx_seq_one_letter_code
_entity_poly.pdbx_strand_id
1 'polypeptide(L)'
;MIVFSPLFIMRSHLPDPIIIHLEKRSLGLSETQVIPGKGQEKPLQNIEPDLVHHLTFQAREEDDPSHCAVPISTSLIKQIATKIYPGGSVSQILDEFYGSGKSLQPMWPYNKKDSDRYVLQLSFSINIFQY
;
A
#
# COMPACT_ATOMS: atom_id res chain seq x y z
N MET A 1 26.63 3.74 0.50
CA MET A 1 25.36 3.75 -0.26
C MET A 1 24.23 3.85 0.76
N ILE A 2 23.53 4.97 0.84
CA ILE A 2 22.39 5.13 1.74
C ILE A 2 21.16 4.63 0.98
N VAL A 3 20.57 3.53 1.43
CA VAL A 3 19.33 2.99 0.87
C VAL A 3 18.20 3.54 1.75
N PHE A 4 17.40 4.45 1.21
CA PHE A 4 16.19 4.90 1.89
C PHE A 4 15.11 3.85 1.67
N SER A 5 14.59 3.27 2.76
CA SER A 5 13.44 2.40 2.69
C SER A 5 12.18 3.22 2.36
N PRO A 6 11.34 2.77 1.42
CA PRO A 6 10.08 3.45 1.10
C PRO A 6 9.13 3.42 2.30
N LEU A 7 8.46 4.55 2.58
CA LEU A 7 7.54 4.69 3.72
C LEU A 7 6.27 3.84 3.57
N PHE A 8 5.80 3.67 2.34
CA PHE A 8 4.60 2.90 2.03
C PHE A 8 4.88 1.94 0.88
N ILE A 9 4.48 0.68 1.06
CA ILE A 9 4.44 -0.34 0.01
C ILE A 9 2.99 -0.64 -0.34
N MET A 10 2.66 -0.52 -1.63
CA MET A 10 1.37 -0.91 -2.16
C MET A 10 1.41 -2.34 -2.67
N ARG A 11 0.33 -3.07 -2.40
CA ARG A 11 0.09 -4.40 -2.97
C ARG A 11 -1.36 -4.48 -3.46
N SER A 12 -1.54 -4.62 -4.77
CA SER A 12 -2.86 -4.85 -5.37
C SER A 12 -3.18 -6.33 -5.39
N HIS A 13 -4.36 -6.69 -4.89
CA HIS A 13 -4.88 -8.05 -4.98
C HIS A 13 -5.75 -8.30 -6.24
N LEU A 14 -5.70 -7.40 -7.21
CA LEU A 14 -6.40 -7.58 -8.48
C LEU A 14 -5.53 -8.36 -9.49
N PRO A 15 -6.14 -9.09 -10.45
CA PRO A 15 -5.38 -9.79 -11.48
C PRO A 15 -4.63 -8.84 -12.42
N ASP A 16 -5.24 -7.70 -12.71
CA ASP A 16 -4.72 -6.65 -13.60
C ASP A 16 -4.04 -5.54 -12.78
N PRO A 17 -3.07 -4.82 -13.38
CA PRO A 17 -2.51 -3.61 -12.76
C PRO A 17 -3.60 -2.54 -12.60
N ILE A 18 -3.42 -1.68 -11.60
CA ILE A 18 -4.31 -0.55 -11.36
C ILE A 18 -3.54 0.76 -11.34
N ILE A 19 -4.25 1.85 -11.59
CA ILE A 19 -3.73 3.21 -11.53
C ILE A 19 -4.12 3.79 -10.18
N ILE A 20 -3.17 4.37 -9.47
CA ILE A 20 -3.42 5.14 -8.25
C ILE A 20 -3.16 6.61 -8.50
N HIS A 21 -4.01 7.46 -7.95
CA HIS A 21 -3.79 8.90 -7.90
C HIS A 21 -3.44 9.28 -6.46
N LEU A 22 -2.31 9.94 -6.30
CA LEU A 22 -1.78 10.41 -5.03
C LEU A 22 -1.96 11.94 -4.99
N GLU A 23 -2.94 12.40 -4.23
CA GLU A 23 -3.23 13.83 -4.07
C GLU A 23 -2.58 14.40 -2.81
N LYS A 24 -1.82 15.49 -2.98
CA LYS A 24 -1.31 16.36 -1.91
C LYS A 24 -2.23 17.58 -1.83
N ARG A 25 -3.45 17.39 -1.34
CA ARG A 25 -4.53 18.41 -1.42
C ARG A 25 -4.17 19.78 -0.85
N SER A 26 -3.38 19.83 0.23
CA SER A 26 -2.90 21.09 0.82
C SER A 26 -1.94 21.86 -0.08
N LEU A 27 -1.28 21.18 -1.02
CA LEU A 27 -0.33 21.74 -1.98
C LEU A 27 -0.93 21.91 -3.38
N GLY A 28 -2.14 21.39 -3.61
CA GLY A 28 -2.76 21.36 -4.94
C GLY A 28 -2.03 20.47 -5.96
N LEU A 29 -1.21 19.53 -5.50
CA LEU A 29 -0.45 18.61 -6.36
C LEU A 29 -1.14 17.25 -6.44
N SER A 30 -1.04 16.59 -7.59
CA SER A 30 -1.51 15.24 -7.81
C SER A 30 -0.52 14.48 -8.69
N GLU A 31 -0.32 13.21 -8.37
CA GLU A 31 0.61 12.34 -9.09
C GLU A 31 -0.03 10.98 -9.35
N THR A 32 0.38 10.33 -10.44
CA THR A 32 -0.22 9.06 -10.85
C THR A 32 0.84 7.97 -10.91
N GLN A 33 0.51 6.79 -10.39
CA GLN A 33 1.42 5.64 -10.38
C GLN A 33 0.65 4.36 -10.73
N VAL A 34 1.26 3.47 -11.51
CA VAL A 34 0.67 2.15 -11.79
C VAL A 34 1.14 1.15 -10.74
N ILE A 35 0.22 0.49 -10.02
CA ILE A 35 0.52 -0.59 -9.09
C ILE A 35 0.28 -1.93 -9.77
N PRO A 36 1.27 -2.84 -9.78
CA PRO A 36 1.10 -4.15 -10.42
C PRO A 36 0.07 -4.99 -9.68
N GLY A 37 -0.69 -5.78 -10.44
CA GLY A 37 -1.61 -6.78 -9.89
C GLY A 37 -0.89 -8.05 -9.41
N LYS A 38 -1.69 -9.06 -9.07
CA LYS A 38 -1.29 -10.41 -8.64
C LYS A 38 -0.48 -10.41 -7.35
N GLY A 39 -0.77 -9.45 -6.48
CA GLY A 39 -0.09 -9.31 -5.19
C GLY A 39 1.36 -8.89 -5.28
N GLN A 40 1.78 -8.32 -6.40
CA GLN A 40 3.10 -7.74 -6.51
C GLN A 40 3.17 -6.43 -5.73
N GLU A 41 4.32 -6.18 -5.13
CA GLU A 41 4.57 -5.01 -4.31
C GLU A 41 5.20 -3.90 -5.14
N LYS A 42 4.81 -2.65 -4.86
CA LYS A 42 5.45 -1.47 -5.41
C LYS A 42 5.49 -0.35 -4.38
N PRO A 43 6.64 0.30 -4.16
CA PRO A 43 6.74 1.45 -3.26
C PRO A 43 5.97 2.65 -3.80
N LEU A 44 5.28 3.37 -2.92
CA LEU A 44 4.76 4.70 -3.25
C LEU A 44 5.92 5.69 -3.35
N GLN A 45 6.00 6.37 -4.48
CA GLN A 45 6.99 7.42 -4.72
C GLN A 45 6.43 8.79 -4.34
N ASN A 46 7.33 9.75 -4.11
CA ASN A 46 7.02 11.18 -3.91
C ASN A 46 6.04 11.47 -2.77
N ILE A 47 6.15 10.70 -1.69
CA ILE A 47 5.40 10.94 -0.46
C ILE A 47 6.09 12.05 0.33
N GLU A 48 5.37 13.13 0.61
CA GLU A 48 5.88 14.22 1.43
C GLU A 48 5.87 13.85 2.93
N PRO A 49 6.88 14.26 3.70
CA PRO A 49 6.86 14.13 5.14
C PRO A 49 5.81 15.07 5.76
N ASP A 50 5.28 14.65 6.92
CA ASP A 50 4.31 15.39 7.74
C ASP A 50 3.03 15.86 7.02
N LEU A 51 2.64 15.15 5.95
CA LEU A 51 1.49 15.51 5.13
C LEU A 51 0.50 14.36 4.98
N VAL A 52 -0.79 14.70 4.97
CA VAL A 52 -1.88 13.78 4.61
C VAL A 52 -2.01 13.76 3.09
N HIS A 53 -1.79 12.58 2.51
CA HIS A 53 -2.02 12.31 1.11
C HIS A 53 -3.35 11.57 0.95
N HIS A 54 -4.01 11.77 -0.17
CA HIS A 54 -5.29 11.14 -0.47
C HIS A 54 -5.12 10.26 -1.70
N LEU A 55 -5.39 8.96 -1.54
CA LEU A 55 -5.30 7.99 -2.61
C LEU A 55 -6.68 7.75 -3.24
N THR A 56 -6.77 7.82 -4.56
CA THR A 56 -7.91 7.26 -5.31
C THR A 56 -7.41 6.19 -6.28
N PHE A 57 -8.30 5.27 -6.64
CA PHE A 57 -7.96 4.06 -7.40
C PHE A 57 -8.75 4.02 -8.69
N GLN A 58 -8.06 3.75 -9.79
CA GLN A 58 -8.63 3.64 -11.11
C GLN A 58 -8.25 2.26 -11.67
N ALA A 59 -9.26 1.48 -12.06
CA ALA A 59 -9.06 0.10 -12.48
C ALA A 59 -8.37 0.03 -13.85
N ARG A 60 -8.77 0.88 -14.79
CA ARG A 60 -8.25 0.98 -16.15
C ARG A 60 -8.23 2.43 -16.63
N GLU A 61 -7.46 2.71 -17.68
CA GLU A 61 -7.29 4.08 -18.21
C GLU A 61 -8.63 4.67 -18.69
N GLU A 62 -9.53 3.83 -19.19
CA GLU A 62 -10.88 4.20 -19.63
C GLU A 62 -11.89 4.43 -18.50
N ASP A 63 -11.60 3.97 -17.28
CA ASP A 63 -12.50 4.08 -16.13
C ASP A 63 -12.22 5.36 -15.33
N ASP A 64 -13.25 5.90 -14.68
CA ASP A 64 -13.07 7.00 -13.73
C ASP A 64 -12.38 6.53 -12.44
N PRO A 65 -11.58 7.39 -11.77
CA PRO A 65 -11.07 7.11 -10.44
C PRO A 65 -12.19 6.96 -9.41
N SER A 66 -11.92 6.16 -8.37
CA SER A 66 -12.83 5.95 -7.25
C SER A 66 -13.22 7.28 -6.58
N HIS A 67 -14.52 7.47 -6.31
CA HIS A 67 -15.02 8.68 -5.65
C HIS A 67 -14.57 8.84 -4.19
N CYS A 68 -14.25 7.74 -3.51
CA CYS A 68 -13.78 7.77 -2.13
C CYS A 68 -12.25 7.78 -2.10
N ALA A 69 -11.67 8.77 -1.43
CA ALA A 69 -10.24 8.85 -1.24
C ALA A 69 -9.82 8.23 0.09
N VAL A 70 -8.78 7.41 0.05
CA VAL A 70 -8.17 6.79 1.24
C VAL A 70 -7.04 7.69 1.75
N PRO A 71 -7.16 8.29 2.94
CA PRO A 71 -6.11 9.14 3.48
C PRO A 71 -4.95 8.30 4.05
N ILE A 72 -3.73 8.68 3.70
CA ILE A 72 -2.51 8.18 4.33
C ILE A 72 -1.72 9.35 4.89
N SER A 73 -1.17 9.21 6.08
CA SER A 73 -0.41 10.28 6.74
C SER A 73 0.96 9.82 7.14
N THR A 74 1.97 10.62 6.82
CA THR A 74 3.33 10.45 7.33
C THR A 74 3.52 11.05 8.72
N SER A 75 2.60 11.89 9.20
CA SER A 75 2.68 12.47 10.56
C SER A 75 2.36 11.47 11.67
N LEU A 76 1.43 10.54 11.43
CA LEU A 76 1.10 9.45 12.37
C LEU A 76 2.29 8.48 12.55
N ILE A 77 3.07 8.31 11.49
CA ILE A 77 4.23 7.43 11.46
C ILE A 77 5.30 7.91 12.45
N LYS A 78 5.57 9.22 12.53
CA LYS A 78 6.48 9.78 13.55
C LYS A 78 6.03 9.49 14.98
N GLN A 79 4.73 9.58 15.25
CA GLN A 79 4.18 9.31 16.59
C GLN A 79 4.37 7.85 17.01
N ILE A 80 4.29 6.90 16.06
CA ILE A 80 4.52 5.47 16.30
C ILE A 80 6.01 5.19 16.53
N ALA A 81 6.91 5.75 15.71
CA ALA A 81 8.36 5.65 15.93
C ALA A 81 8.81 6.26 17.27
N THR A 82 8.15 7.32 17.75
CA THR A 82 8.47 7.90 19.06
C THR A 82 7.89 7.13 20.25
N LYS A 83 6.91 6.25 20.02
CA LYS A 83 6.31 5.37 21.04
C LYS A 83 6.94 3.96 21.02
N ILE A 84 8.25 3.86 20.79
CA ILE A 84 8.97 2.61 21.03
C ILE A 84 8.81 2.26 22.52
N TYR A 85 7.98 1.25 22.78
CA TYR A 85 7.92 0.58 24.06
C TYR A 85 9.35 0.09 24.42
N PRO A 86 9.82 0.28 25.66
CA PRO A 86 11.21 0.06 26.03
C PRO A 86 11.62 -1.44 26.14
N GLY A 87 11.08 -2.35 25.33
CA GLY A 87 11.31 -3.78 25.57
C GLY A 87 11.02 -4.82 24.48
N GLY A 88 10.74 -4.46 23.23
CA GLY A 88 10.54 -5.46 22.16
C GLY A 88 11.21 -5.03 20.87
N SER A 89 12.00 -5.92 20.25
CA SER A 89 12.54 -5.63 18.92
C SER A 89 11.41 -5.63 17.89
N VAL A 90 11.45 -4.71 16.92
CA VAL A 90 10.44 -4.59 15.85
C VAL A 90 10.16 -5.95 15.19
N SER A 91 11.17 -6.81 15.08
CA SER A 91 11.04 -8.18 14.58
C SER A 91 10.07 -9.06 15.38
N GLN A 92 10.01 -8.92 16.71
CA GLN A 92 9.11 -9.70 17.56
C GLN A 92 7.65 -9.30 17.38
N ILE A 93 7.40 -8.00 17.20
CA ILE A 93 6.06 -7.48 16.90
C ILE A 93 5.61 -7.97 15.51
N LEU A 94 6.48 -7.87 14.51
CA LEU A 94 6.17 -8.37 13.17
C LEU A 94 5.92 -9.88 13.16
N ASP A 95 6.70 -10.68 13.90
CA ASP A 95 6.49 -12.12 14.02
C ASP A 95 5.18 -12.47 14.76
N GLU A 96 4.74 -11.65 15.71
CA GLU A 96 3.44 -11.81 16.39
C GLU A 96 2.25 -11.55 15.43
N PHE A 97 2.36 -10.52 14.59
CA PHE A 97 1.30 -10.15 13.65
C PHE A 97 1.25 -11.02 12.39
N TYR A 98 2.41 -11.41 11.85
CA TYR A 98 2.51 -12.13 10.58
C TYR A 98 2.81 -13.63 10.74
N GLY A 99 3.19 -14.07 11.95
CA GLY A 99 3.59 -15.45 12.24
C GLY A 99 4.92 -15.83 11.58
N SER A 100 5.59 -16.87 12.12
CA SER A 100 6.77 -17.50 11.50
C SER A 100 6.36 -18.25 10.20
N GLY A 101 6.00 -17.50 9.16
CA GLY A 101 5.59 -18.01 7.87
C GLY A 101 6.79 -18.24 6.96
N LYS A 102 7.27 -19.48 6.89
CA LYS A 102 8.21 -19.94 5.87
C LYS A 102 7.67 -19.56 4.48
N SER A 103 8.51 -18.88 3.70
CA SER A 103 8.28 -18.54 2.30
C SER A 103 8.04 -19.79 1.44
N LEU A 104 6.79 -20.20 1.32
CA LEU A 104 6.27 -20.77 0.09
C LEU A 104 5.55 -19.61 -0.59
N GLN A 105 6.07 -19.07 -1.69
CA GLN A 105 5.36 -18.08 -2.51
C GLN A 105 3.96 -18.65 -2.79
N PRO A 106 2.90 -18.18 -2.12
CA PRO A 106 1.59 -18.73 -2.33
C PRO A 106 1.18 -18.30 -3.73
N MET A 107 0.86 -19.27 -4.59
CA MET A 107 0.32 -18.98 -5.92
C MET A 107 -0.91 -18.07 -5.74
N TRP A 108 -0.97 -16.99 -6.51
CA TRP A 108 -2.03 -15.99 -6.40
C TRP A 108 -3.42 -16.65 -6.41
N PRO A 109 -4.27 -16.45 -5.39
CA PRO A 109 -5.52 -17.21 -5.23
C PRO A 109 -6.54 -16.95 -6.35
N TYR A 110 -6.40 -15.83 -7.08
CA TYR A 110 -7.27 -15.45 -8.21
C TYR A 110 -6.61 -15.73 -9.58
N ASN A 111 -5.74 -16.73 -9.66
CA ASN A 111 -5.10 -17.17 -10.90
C ASN A 111 -6.07 -17.86 -11.90
N LYS A 112 -7.26 -18.27 -11.45
CA LYS A 112 -8.32 -18.84 -12.29
C LYS A 112 -9.37 -17.77 -12.57
N LYS A 113 -9.70 -17.61 -13.85
CA LYS A 113 -10.73 -16.69 -14.35
C LYS A 113 -12.10 -17.30 -14.05
N ASP A 114 -12.52 -17.27 -12.78
CA ASP A 114 -13.88 -17.68 -12.40
C ASP A 114 -14.78 -16.47 -12.66
N SER A 115 -15.42 -16.47 -13.83
CA SER A 115 -16.08 -15.30 -14.41
C SER A 115 -17.35 -14.83 -13.65
N ASP A 116 -17.82 -15.59 -12.66
CA ASP A 116 -19.22 -15.49 -12.20
C ASP A 116 -19.42 -14.84 -10.81
N ARG A 117 -18.37 -14.27 -10.19
CA ARG A 117 -18.49 -13.67 -8.83
C ARG A 117 -17.78 -12.34 -8.65
N TYR A 118 -17.74 -11.49 -9.68
CA TYR A 118 -17.12 -10.17 -9.56
C TYR A 118 -18.05 -9.16 -8.85
N VAL A 119 -18.17 -9.30 -7.53
CA VAL A 119 -18.07 -8.09 -6.72
C VAL A 119 -16.58 -7.81 -6.69
N LEU A 120 -16.10 -6.86 -7.50
CA LEU A 120 -14.73 -6.37 -7.43
C LEU A 120 -14.55 -5.66 -6.07
N GLN A 121 -14.45 -6.44 -5.00
CA GLN A 121 -14.02 -5.92 -3.72
C GLN A 121 -12.53 -5.62 -3.89
N LEU A 122 -12.26 -4.38 -4.28
CA LEU A 122 -10.94 -3.78 -4.37
C LEU A 122 -10.19 -4.05 -3.07
N SER A 123 -9.37 -5.10 -3.10
CA SER A 123 -8.60 -5.54 -1.94
C SER A 123 -7.19 -5.01 -2.13
N PHE A 124 -6.83 -4.01 -1.34
CA PHE A 124 -5.50 -3.43 -1.31
C PHE A 124 -4.91 -3.66 0.06
N SER A 125 -3.61 -3.96 0.11
CA SER A 125 -2.84 -3.92 1.35
C SER A 125 -1.80 -2.81 1.22
N ILE A 126 -1.75 -1.95 2.23
CA ILE A 126 -0.71 -0.95 2.39
C ILE A 126 0.12 -1.39 3.59
N ASN A 127 1.35 -1.82 3.34
CA ASN A 127 2.29 -2.15 4.40
C ASN A 127 3.14 -0.92 4.70
N ILE A 128 3.21 -0.54 5.98
CA ILE A 128 4.04 0.55 6.48
C ILE A 128 5.31 -0.11 7.05
N PHE A 129 6.46 0.20 6.46
CA PHE A 129 7.75 -0.26 6.98
C PHE A 129 8.45 0.92 7.67
N GLN A 130 8.86 0.72 8.92
CA GLN A 130 9.71 1.63 9.69
C GLN A 130 10.85 0.82 10.31
N TYR A 131 12.05 1.41 10.33
CA TYR A 131 13.15 1.01 11.20
C TYR A 131 13.17 1.93 12.42
#